data_AF-A0A2E5ECL9-F1
#
_entry.id   AF-A0A2E5ECL9-F1
#
_cell.length_a   1.000
_cell.length_b   1.000
_cell.length_c   1.000
_cell.angle_alpha   90.00
_cell.angle_beta   90.00
_cell.angle_gamma   90.00
#
_symmetry.space_group_name_H-M   'P 1'
#
loop_
_entity.id
_entity.type
_entity.pdbx_description
1 polymer ?
#
loop_
_entity_poly.entity_id
_entity_poly.type
_entity_poly.pdbx_seq_one_letter_code
_entity_poly.pdbx_strand_id
1 'polypeptide(L)'
;MNPFGLGRLLLKINMVLISMMLLGIMPSTAKAELDLEDCVGAWLEARSWVDDLAVPEKTVRTSLVPNASAACIILRHRGRTVGVGLSHSDDTDPSDAPLIQDATRLAVRAALKDQTITALPESVRTDAGRNLVMEMEIAGPLQALLGRSIEVAAERIQPGVHGIAMRYGDRWWFEFPSQLRMSNAAAGPQRILALALTSELSPRQIENLRNTGEVSLYRFETVNLAQTESGDMPRMLTCGDIPVIQSEVTPERIAQSRDALAKHLLGRIFTSADGTRLVGSYTPLAASFKTQPPTERERAIVALSLARYSRNPAVDPELANAARTAAAELIEGSLSEPDMVGSGDPLEASATYLAARELNLDDGGRQIDIIRNHVLKLRESGDLVIRKQASSVVFVCAALMKSPSEDDMDLAVEMSRKARDTMPVQQQVTLLPWLGWIERDNRTRLESPSSNPDLNALQFIRRQTMNLQAPPSFDNKTLNAGGYILEPGPRGVTSRSFRPALFIAETISDPGYLDSDQADILAAHLRFLRYMMQLSCREDVAGTWRQPDRVIGAIRESCWDAELDPVTQAMGLMVLSEPISNTDP
;
A
#
# COMPACT_ATOMS: atom_id res chain seq x y z
N MET A 1 -24.78 19.51 63.14
CA MET A 1 -24.84 18.96 61.77
C MET A 1 -26.13 19.45 61.13
N ASN A 2 -26.04 20.26 60.07
CA ASN A 2 -27.17 21.01 59.53
C ASN A 2 -27.92 20.18 58.46
N PRO A 3 -29.22 19.85 58.65
CA PRO A 3 -29.97 18.97 57.74
C PRO A 3 -30.37 19.62 56.41
N PHE A 4 -30.06 20.91 56.19
CA PHE A 4 -30.43 21.65 54.98
C PHE A 4 -29.41 21.58 53.83
N GLY A 5 -28.28 20.90 54.01
CA GLY A 5 -27.21 20.81 52.99
C GLY A 5 -27.43 19.74 51.91
N LEU A 6 -28.14 18.65 52.22
CA LEU A 6 -28.26 17.51 51.31
C LEU A 6 -29.20 17.77 50.12
N GLY A 7 -30.26 18.56 50.33
CA GLY A 7 -31.26 18.82 49.28
C GLY A 7 -30.72 19.65 48.11
N ARG A 8 -29.83 20.62 48.36
CA ARG A 8 -29.20 21.43 47.29
C ARG A 8 -28.13 20.68 46.51
N LEU A 9 -27.51 19.66 47.10
CA LEU A 9 -26.53 18.81 46.41
C LEU A 9 -27.22 17.83 45.45
N LEU A 10 -28.32 17.22 45.89
CA LEU A 10 -29.13 16.30 45.08
C LEU A 10 -29.83 17.00 43.91
N LEU A 11 -30.28 18.25 44.07
CA LEU A 11 -30.88 19.03 42.98
C LEU A 11 -29.85 19.40 41.89
N LYS A 12 -28.62 19.73 42.28
CA LYS A 12 -27.54 20.03 41.32
C LYS A 12 -27.05 18.78 40.57
N ILE A 13 -26.99 17.63 41.23
CA ILE A 13 -26.62 16.36 40.59
C ILE A 13 -27.70 15.92 39.59
N ASN A 14 -28.99 16.04 39.92
CA ASN A 14 -30.07 15.73 38.98
C ASN A 14 -30.14 16.69 37.79
N MET A 15 -29.82 17.98 37.97
CA MET A 15 -29.85 18.93 36.86
C MET A 15 -28.68 18.73 35.87
N VAL A 16 -27.51 18.30 36.37
CA VAL A 16 -26.36 17.93 35.52
C VAL A 16 -26.60 16.60 34.80
N LEU A 17 -27.22 15.61 35.47
CA LEU A 17 -27.59 14.34 34.82
C LEU A 17 -28.67 14.52 33.75
N ILE A 18 -29.66 15.38 33.98
CA ILE A 18 -30.73 15.67 33.02
C ILE A 18 -30.20 16.49 31.83
N SER A 19 -29.28 17.45 32.04
CA SER A 19 -28.58 18.11 30.93
C SER A 19 -27.66 17.17 30.14
N MET A 20 -27.03 16.18 30.79
CA MET A 20 -26.23 15.16 30.07
C MET A 20 -27.11 14.13 29.33
N MET A 21 -28.30 13.80 29.84
CA MET A 21 -29.24 12.90 29.14
C MET A 21 -29.96 13.59 27.96
N LEU A 22 -30.24 14.90 28.04
CA LEU A 22 -30.88 15.65 26.94
C LEU A 22 -29.91 15.99 25.78
N LEU A 23 -28.60 15.90 25.99
CA LEU A 23 -27.59 16.00 24.93
C LEU A 23 -27.31 14.66 24.21
N GLY A 24 -27.95 13.56 24.63
CA GLY A 24 -27.65 12.20 24.17
C GLY A 24 -28.63 11.58 23.16
N ILE A 25 -29.69 12.29 22.74
CA ILE A 25 -30.69 11.76 21.80
C ILE A 25 -31.00 12.81 20.72
N MET A 26 -29.97 13.31 20.05
CA MET A 26 -30.16 13.73 18.66
C MET A 26 -30.24 12.43 17.86
N PRO A 27 -31.34 12.13 17.13
CA PRO A 27 -31.31 11.03 16.18
C PRO A 27 -30.10 11.28 15.29
N SER A 28 -29.22 10.29 15.16
CA SER A 28 -28.25 10.29 14.08
C SER A 28 -29.10 10.34 12.81
N THR A 29 -29.32 11.52 12.25
CA THR A 29 -29.90 11.67 10.93
C THR A 29 -29.02 10.79 10.06
N ALA A 30 -29.64 9.75 9.49
CA ALA A 30 -28.98 8.86 8.55
C ALA A 30 -28.28 9.79 7.56
N LYS A 31 -26.95 9.77 7.57
CA LYS A 31 -26.13 10.65 6.73
C LYS A 31 -26.60 10.38 5.31
N ALA A 32 -27.19 11.38 4.66
CA ALA A 32 -27.63 11.22 3.28
C ALA A 32 -26.39 10.87 2.45
N GLU A 33 -26.31 9.62 2.02
CA GLU A 33 -25.27 9.15 1.11
C GLU A 33 -25.55 9.78 -0.26
N LEU A 34 -24.49 10.09 -1.01
CA LEU A 34 -24.66 10.58 -2.37
C LEU A 34 -25.32 9.48 -3.21
N ASP A 35 -26.34 9.84 -3.96
CA ASP A 35 -26.98 8.90 -4.87
C ASP A 35 -26.10 8.69 -6.11
N LEU A 36 -25.85 7.41 -6.46
CA LEU A 36 -24.95 7.07 -7.54
C LEU A 36 -25.55 7.43 -8.92
N GLU A 37 -26.87 7.36 -9.08
CA GLU A 37 -27.54 7.71 -10.34
C GLU A 37 -27.37 9.20 -10.63
N ASP A 38 -27.59 10.05 -9.63
CA ASP A 38 -27.34 11.51 -9.72
C ASP A 38 -25.87 11.80 -10.05
N CYS A 39 -24.92 11.09 -9.42
CA CYS A 39 -23.49 11.26 -9.68
C CYS A 39 -23.11 10.87 -11.12
N VAL A 40 -23.69 9.78 -11.65
CA VAL A 40 -23.45 9.34 -13.03
C VAL A 40 -24.09 10.29 -14.03
N GLY A 41 -25.30 10.80 -13.74
CA GLY A 41 -25.95 11.84 -14.54
C GLY A 41 -25.06 13.08 -14.67
N ALA A 42 -24.59 13.62 -13.55
CA ALA A 42 -23.68 14.76 -13.52
C ALA A 42 -22.36 14.49 -14.24
N TRP A 43 -21.84 13.24 -14.18
CA TRP A 43 -20.66 12.83 -14.92
C TRP A 43 -20.86 12.94 -16.43
N LEU A 44 -21.99 12.44 -16.96
CA LEU A 44 -22.28 12.44 -18.39
C LEU A 44 -22.39 13.86 -18.94
N GLU A 45 -22.93 14.79 -18.16
CA GLU A 45 -22.96 16.20 -18.52
C GLU A 45 -21.57 16.81 -18.56
N ALA A 46 -20.79 16.62 -17.50
CA ALA A 46 -19.41 17.10 -17.43
C ALA A 46 -18.58 16.54 -18.60
N ARG A 47 -18.76 15.28 -18.97
CA ARG A 47 -18.11 14.63 -20.10
C ARG A 47 -18.45 15.33 -21.41
N SER A 48 -19.72 15.64 -21.66
CA SER A 48 -20.13 16.38 -22.87
C SER A 48 -19.46 17.75 -22.98
N TRP A 49 -19.33 18.48 -21.85
CA TRP A 49 -18.66 19.78 -21.83
C TRP A 49 -17.14 19.66 -22.04
N VAL A 50 -16.53 18.59 -21.54
CA VAL A 50 -15.11 18.29 -21.78
C VAL A 50 -14.88 17.92 -23.25
N ASP A 51 -15.77 17.14 -23.86
CA ASP A 51 -15.71 16.79 -25.29
C ASP A 51 -15.70 18.03 -26.18
N ASP A 52 -16.57 19.00 -25.86
CA ASP A 52 -16.69 20.27 -26.59
C ASP A 52 -15.65 21.32 -26.15
N LEU A 53 -14.86 21.04 -25.10
CA LEU A 53 -13.97 21.99 -24.42
C LEU A 53 -14.66 23.31 -24.05
N ALA A 54 -15.97 23.23 -23.76
CA ALA A 54 -16.83 24.38 -23.52
C ALA A 54 -17.85 24.05 -22.43
N VAL A 55 -17.86 24.86 -21.36
CA VAL A 55 -18.82 24.72 -20.25
C VAL A 55 -19.84 25.86 -20.34
N PRO A 56 -21.15 25.58 -20.28
CA PRO A 56 -22.19 26.61 -20.34
C PRO A 56 -22.03 27.70 -19.27
N GLU A 57 -22.48 28.92 -19.59
CA GLU A 57 -22.50 30.04 -18.63
C GLU A 57 -23.68 29.95 -17.66
N LYS A 58 -24.82 29.43 -18.12
CA LYS A 58 -26.00 29.24 -17.28
C LYS A 58 -25.93 27.89 -16.57
N THR A 59 -26.35 27.88 -15.31
CA THR A 59 -26.49 26.64 -14.53
C THR A 59 -27.47 25.69 -15.19
N VAL A 60 -27.05 24.43 -15.32
CA VAL A 60 -27.88 23.33 -15.81
C VAL A 60 -28.38 22.55 -14.59
N ARG A 61 -29.69 22.27 -14.50
CA ARG A 61 -30.29 21.67 -13.29
C ARG A 61 -29.80 20.25 -13.00
N THR A 62 -29.48 19.50 -14.05
CA THR A 62 -29.04 18.10 -14.00
C THR A 62 -27.60 17.93 -13.51
N SER A 63 -26.86 19.03 -13.29
CA SER A 63 -25.55 19.02 -12.64
C SER A 63 -25.62 19.20 -11.12
N LEU A 64 -26.81 19.27 -10.56
CA LEU A 64 -27.04 19.40 -9.12
C LEU A 64 -27.08 18.01 -8.49
N VAL A 65 -26.12 17.74 -7.60
CA VAL A 65 -26.07 16.50 -6.82
C VAL A 65 -26.43 16.84 -5.37
N PRO A 66 -27.60 16.42 -4.87
CA PRO A 66 -28.02 16.72 -3.52
C PRO A 66 -26.99 16.28 -2.48
N ASN A 67 -26.77 17.10 -1.44
CA ASN A 67 -25.82 16.84 -0.35
C ASN A 67 -24.33 16.81 -0.74
N ALA A 68 -23.97 17.17 -1.98
CA ALA A 68 -22.58 17.34 -2.37
C ALA A 68 -21.97 18.56 -1.68
N SER A 69 -20.84 18.40 -0.99
CA SER A 69 -20.12 19.51 -0.35
C SER A 69 -19.08 20.14 -1.26
N ALA A 70 -18.51 19.36 -2.18
CA ALA A 70 -17.49 19.78 -3.13
C ALA A 70 -17.42 18.82 -4.33
N ALA A 71 -16.77 19.26 -5.40
CA ALA A 71 -16.48 18.46 -6.58
C ALA A 71 -15.06 18.71 -7.10
N CYS A 72 -14.40 17.65 -7.57
CA CYS A 72 -13.10 17.71 -8.22
C CYS A 72 -13.17 17.02 -9.59
N ILE A 73 -12.66 17.70 -10.62
CA ILE A 73 -12.53 17.17 -11.99
C ILE A 73 -11.05 17.16 -12.35
N ILE A 74 -10.57 16.00 -12.80
CA ILE A 74 -9.21 15.81 -13.28
C ILE A 74 -9.26 15.34 -14.74
N LEU A 75 -8.52 16.04 -15.60
CA LEU A 75 -8.41 15.73 -17.01
C LEU A 75 -7.00 15.24 -17.32
N ARG A 76 -6.91 14.10 -18.00
CA ARG A 76 -5.65 13.46 -18.39
C ARG A 76 -5.55 13.30 -19.89
N HIS A 77 -4.39 13.63 -20.45
CA HIS A 77 -4.04 13.29 -21.82
C HIS A 77 -2.95 12.23 -21.79
N ARG A 78 -3.25 11.01 -22.24
CA ARG A 78 -2.32 9.85 -22.20
C ARG A 78 -1.70 9.66 -20.82
N GLY A 79 -2.54 9.65 -19.78
CA GLY A 79 -2.13 9.50 -18.38
C GLY A 79 -1.57 10.77 -17.71
N ARG A 80 -1.07 11.75 -18.47
CA ARG A 80 -0.58 13.02 -17.90
C ARG A 80 -1.74 13.92 -17.52
N THR A 81 -1.78 14.40 -16.29
CA THR A 81 -2.70 15.48 -15.88
C THR A 81 -2.46 16.75 -16.70
N VAL A 82 -3.50 17.24 -17.35
CA VAL A 82 -3.49 18.52 -18.08
C VAL A 82 -4.43 19.55 -17.46
N GLY A 83 -5.44 19.12 -16.69
CA GLY A 83 -6.34 20.04 -16.01
C GLY A 83 -6.83 19.47 -14.68
N VAL A 84 -6.96 20.35 -13.69
CA VAL A 84 -7.61 20.05 -12.40
C VAL A 84 -8.52 21.22 -12.06
N GLY A 85 -9.76 20.92 -11.71
CA GLY A 85 -10.73 21.90 -11.24
C GLY A 85 -11.38 21.44 -9.94
N LEU A 86 -11.59 22.38 -9.03
CA LEU A 86 -12.15 22.16 -7.70
C LEU A 86 -13.21 23.23 -7.44
N SER A 87 -14.38 22.82 -6.98
CA SER A 87 -15.45 23.72 -6.51
C SER A 87 -16.04 23.17 -5.22
N HIS A 88 -16.53 24.06 -4.35
CA HIS A 88 -17.16 23.71 -3.08
C HIS A 88 -18.33 24.63 -2.75
N SER A 89 -19.26 24.16 -1.93
CA SER A 89 -20.35 24.99 -1.40
C SER A 89 -19.81 25.85 -0.25
N ASP A 90 -19.97 27.17 -0.35
CA ASP A 90 -19.72 28.08 0.76
C ASP A 90 -20.87 28.08 1.77
N ASP A 91 -22.04 27.61 1.35
CA ASP A 91 -23.30 27.78 2.08
C ASP A 91 -23.74 26.53 2.84
N THR A 92 -24.55 26.76 3.88
CA THR A 92 -25.13 25.70 4.72
C THR A 92 -26.20 24.86 4.02
N ASP A 93 -26.75 25.37 2.92
CA ASP A 93 -27.68 24.64 2.05
C ASP A 93 -27.00 24.31 0.70
N PRO A 94 -26.28 23.18 0.61
CA PRO A 94 -25.50 22.82 -0.57
C PRO A 94 -26.35 22.40 -1.78
N SER A 95 -27.68 22.38 -1.66
CA SER A 95 -28.58 21.72 -2.62
C SER A 95 -28.62 22.35 -4.02
N ASP A 96 -28.28 23.64 -4.15
CA ASP A 96 -28.43 24.40 -5.41
C ASP A 96 -27.10 24.89 -6.03
N ALA A 97 -25.95 24.56 -5.44
CA ALA A 97 -24.66 25.03 -5.95
C ALA A 97 -24.22 24.25 -7.21
N PRO A 98 -23.81 24.90 -8.32
CA PRO A 98 -23.40 24.24 -9.56
C PRO A 98 -21.97 23.70 -9.49
N LEU A 99 -21.65 22.94 -8.43
CA LEU A 99 -20.29 22.50 -8.09
C LEU A 99 -19.59 21.77 -9.24
N ILE A 100 -20.29 20.85 -9.90
CA ILE A 100 -19.77 20.04 -11.00
C ILE A 100 -19.46 20.91 -12.22
N GLN A 101 -20.35 21.84 -12.55
CA GLN A 101 -20.16 22.78 -13.66
C GLN A 101 -18.96 23.68 -13.42
N ASP A 102 -18.83 24.22 -12.21
CA ASP A 102 -17.72 25.10 -11.85
C ASP A 102 -16.38 24.37 -11.84
N ALA A 103 -16.33 23.18 -11.24
CA ALA A 103 -15.14 22.33 -11.25
C ALA A 103 -14.73 21.95 -12.68
N THR A 104 -15.69 21.57 -13.53
CA THR A 104 -15.43 21.25 -14.95
C THR A 104 -14.87 22.47 -15.69
N ARG A 105 -15.44 23.66 -15.46
CA ARG A 105 -14.98 24.91 -16.08
C ARG A 105 -13.54 25.23 -15.72
N LEU A 106 -13.18 25.05 -14.45
CA LEU A 106 -11.79 25.25 -13.99
C LEU A 106 -10.84 24.21 -14.61
N ALA A 107 -11.25 22.94 -14.67
CA ALA A 107 -10.44 21.88 -15.26
C ALA A 107 -10.19 22.08 -16.76
N VAL A 108 -11.23 22.42 -17.54
CA VAL A 108 -11.12 22.73 -18.98
C VAL A 108 -10.24 23.95 -19.22
N ARG A 109 -10.42 25.03 -18.44
CA ARG A 109 -9.57 26.23 -18.54
C ARG A 109 -8.10 25.92 -18.24
N ALA A 110 -7.82 25.03 -17.29
CA ALA A 110 -6.47 24.58 -17.00
C ALA A 110 -5.90 23.75 -18.16
N ALA A 111 -6.68 22.80 -18.69
CA ALA A 111 -6.28 21.96 -19.82
C ALA A 111 -5.94 22.78 -21.08
N LEU A 112 -6.76 23.79 -21.42
CA LEU A 112 -6.52 24.69 -22.55
C LEU A 112 -5.23 25.54 -22.41
N LYS A 113 -4.71 25.68 -21.19
CA LYS A 113 -3.46 26.40 -20.90
C LYS A 113 -2.26 25.47 -20.76
N ASP A 114 -2.45 24.15 -20.67
CA ASP A 114 -1.34 23.21 -20.53
C ASP A 114 -0.50 23.14 -21.81
N GLN A 115 0.82 23.10 -21.64
CA GLN A 115 1.77 23.09 -22.76
C GLN A 115 1.56 21.89 -23.69
N THR A 116 1.16 20.74 -23.14
CA THR A 116 0.93 19.51 -23.91
C THR A 116 -0.21 19.69 -24.90
N ILE A 117 -1.30 20.33 -24.47
CA ILE A 117 -2.49 20.56 -25.29
C ILE A 117 -2.24 21.69 -26.29
N THR A 118 -1.64 22.79 -25.85
CA THR A 118 -1.34 23.95 -26.72
C THR A 118 -0.33 23.63 -27.81
N ALA A 119 0.60 22.69 -27.58
CA ALA A 119 1.57 22.24 -28.58
C ALA A 119 0.96 21.32 -29.66
N LEU A 120 -0.28 20.85 -29.51
CA LEU A 120 -0.94 20.01 -30.53
C LEU A 120 -1.25 20.83 -31.79
N PRO A 121 -1.21 20.17 -32.98
CA PRO A 121 -1.73 20.76 -34.21
C PRO A 121 -3.16 21.26 -34.01
N GLU A 122 -3.54 22.36 -34.66
CA GLU A 122 -4.85 22.99 -34.48
C GLU A 122 -6.01 22.01 -34.70
N SER A 123 -5.93 21.18 -35.75
CA SER A 123 -6.91 20.14 -36.06
C SER A 123 -7.06 19.07 -34.97
N VAL A 124 -5.99 18.77 -34.23
CA VAL A 124 -6.02 17.81 -33.12
C VAL A 124 -6.47 18.49 -31.83
N ARG A 125 -6.14 19.79 -31.69
CA ARG A 125 -6.50 20.60 -30.51
C ARG A 125 -8.00 20.85 -30.43
N THR A 126 -8.66 21.05 -31.56
CA THR A 126 -10.13 21.19 -31.62
C THR A 126 -10.85 19.94 -31.13
N ASP A 127 -10.27 18.76 -31.38
CA ASP A 127 -10.79 17.47 -30.90
C ASP A 127 -10.10 16.98 -29.62
N ALA A 128 -9.30 17.82 -28.95
CA ALA A 128 -8.50 17.37 -27.81
C ALA A 128 -9.39 16.88 -26.67
N GLY A 129 -10.55 17.52 -26.44
CA GLY A 129 -11.52 17.16 -25.43
C GLY A 129 -11.89 15.68 -25.45
N ARG A 130 -12.29 15.17 -26.62
CA ARG A 130 -12.66 13.76 -26.87
C ARG A 130 -11.52 12.75 -26.63
N ASN A 131 -10.28 13.24 -26.59
CA ASN A 131 -9.08 12.44 -26.33
C ASN A 131 -8.58 12.59 -24.88
N LEU A 132 -9.29 13.32 -24.03
CA LEU A 132 -9.01 13.42 -22.60
C LEU A 132 -9.75 12.32 -21.84
N VAL A 133 -9.04 11.67 -20.93
CA VAL A 133 -9.64 10.84 -19.88
C VAL A 133 -10.12 11.74 -18.75
N MET A 134 -11.35 11.55 -18.30
CA MET A 134 -11.94 12.31 -17.19
C MET A 134 -12.08 11.43 -15.93
N GLU A 135 -11.62 11.97 -14.81
CA GLU A 135 -11.88 11.48 -13.45
C GLU A 135 -12.65 12.58 -12.69
N MET A 136 -13.77 12.21 -12.06
CA MET A 136 -14.61 13.09 -11.26
C MET A 136 -14.79 12.50 -9.87
N GLU A 137 -14.50 13.30 -8.85
CA GLU A 137 -14.80 12.96 -7.46
C GLU A 137 -15.82 13.96 -6.89
N ILE A 138 -16.92 13.44 -6.34
CA ILE A 138 -17.96 14.24 -5.67
C ILE A 138 -17.89 13.96 -4.17
N ALA A 139 -17.66 15.00 -3.36
CA ALA A 139 -17.58 14.90 -1.92
C ALA A 139 -18.96 14.89 -1.28
N GLY A 140 -19.24 13.89 -0.45
CA GLY A 140 -20.46 13.81 0.34
C GLY A 140 -20.44 14.75 1.56
N PRO A 141 -21.32 14.52 2.55
CA PRO A 141 -21.40 15.34 3.75
C PRO A 141 -20.10 15.35 4.57
N LEU A 142 -19.70 16.54 5.01
CA LEU A 142 -18.50 16.75 5.82
C LEU A 142 -18.68 16.17 7.24
N GLN A 143 -17.64 15.50 7.74
CA GLN A 143 -17.62 14.90 9.07
C GLN A 143 -16.50 15.53 9.90
N ALA A 144 -16.85 16.20 11.00
CA ALA A 144 -15.85 16.85 11.85
C ALA A 144 -14.84 15.85 12.42
N LEU A 145 -13.55 16.19 12.30
CA LEU A 145 -12.43 15.43 12.86
C LEU A 145 -12.15 15.90 14.28
N LEU A 146 -12.67 15.14 15.24
CA LEU A 146 -12.51 15.42 16.67
C LEU A 146 -11.23 14.76 17.21
N GLY A 147 -10.45 15.51 18.00
CA GLY A 147 -9.24 15.01 18.64
C GLY A 147 -8.47 16.15 19.32
N ARG A 148 -7.85 15.85 20.47
CA ARG A 148 -7.10 16.84 21.27
C ARG A 148 -5.82 17.34 20.59
N SER A 149 -5.29 16.56 19.65
CA SER A 149 -4.16 16.94 18.79
C SER A 149 -4.49 16.62 17.33
N ILE A 150 -3.60 16.99 16.40
CA ILE A 150 -3.76 16.66 14.98
C ILE A 150 -3.56 15.16 14.75
N GLU A 151 -2.64 14.53 15.48
CA GLU A 151 -2.37 13.10 15.40
C GLU A 151 -3.62 12.28 15.74
N VAL A 152 -4.25 12.59 16.89
CA VAL A 152 -5.48 11.90 17.32
C VAL A 152 -6.64 12.15 16.37
N ALA A 153 -6.73 13.34 15.77
CA ALA A 153 -7.73 13.62 14.76
C ALA A 153 -7.49 12.81 13.48
N ALA A 154 -6.22 12.67 13.07
CA ALA A 154 -5.82 11.94 11.88
C ALA A 154 -5.99 10.42 12.00
N GLU A 155 -5.98 9.85 13.20
CA GLU A 155 -6.31 8.43 13.43
C GLU A 155 -7.70 8.04 12.94
N ARG A 156 -8.61 9.02 12.75
CA ARG A 156 -9.98 8.83 12.25
C ARG A 156 -10.09 8.91 10.73
N ILE A 157 -8.96 9.11 10.06
CA ILE A 157 -8.88 9.22 8.60
C ILE A 157 -8.46 7.86 8.06
N GLN A 158 -9.17 7.37 7.04
CA GLN A 158 -8.79 6.18 6.30
C GLN A 158 -8.07 6.64 5.02
N PRO A 159 -6.76 6.40 4.88
CA PRO A 159 -6.01 6.79 3.70
C PRO A 159 -6.60 6.21 2.41
N GLY A 160 -6.60 7.01 1.35
CA GLY A 160 -7.13 6.63 0.04
C GLY A 160 -8.66 6.67 -0.09
N VAL A 161 -9.40 6.58 1.03
CA VAL A 161 -10.86 6.65 1.07
C VAL A 161 -11.35 8.05 1.42
N HIS A 162 -10.79 8.64 2.48
CA HIS A 162 -11.23 9.95 2.96
C HIS A 162 -10.44 11.08 2.30
N GLY A 163 -11.18 12.08 1.83
CA GLY A 163 -10.64 13.42 1.62
C GLY A 163 -10.57 14.20 2.94
N ILE A 164 -9.80 15.28 2.95
CA ILE A 164 -9.71 16.19 4.08
C ILE A 164 -10.15 17.58 3.69
N ALA A 165 -10.85 18.24 4.60
CA ALA A 165 -11.19 19.65 4.45
C ALA A 165 -10.85 20.42 5.72
N MET A 166 -10.51 21.68 5.55
CA MET A 166 -10.25 22.62 6.64
C MET A 166 -11.05 23.88 6.38
N ARG A 167 -11.68 24.38 7.44
CA ARG A 167 -12.32 25.69 7.46
C ARG A 167 -11.56 26.61 8.41
N TYR A 168 -11.25 27.82 7.96
CA TYR A 168 -10.70 28.89 8.76
C TYR A 168 -11.43 30.20 8.41
N GLY A 169 -12.24 30.70 9.35
CA GLY A 169 -13.23 31.74 9.06
C GLY A 169 -14.28 31.26 8.05
N ASP A 170 -14.43 32.01 6.97
CA ASP A 170 -15.35 31.71 5.85
C ASP A 170 -14.65 31.01 4.68
N ARG A 171 -13.35 30.72 4.82
CA ARG A 171 -12.55 30.10 3.77
C ARG A 171 -12.46 28.60 3.98
N TRP A 172 -12.51 27.88 2.87
CA TRP A 172 -12.39 26.44 2.84
C TRP A 172 -11.19 26.00 2.01
N TRP A 173 -10.56 24.92 2.47
CA TRP A 173 -9.53 24.20 1.73
C TRP A 173 -9.92 22.73 1.70
N PHE A 174 -9.93 22.16 0.51
CA PHE A 174 -10.26 20.76 0.28
C PHE A 174 -9.07 20.05 -0.36
N GLU A 175 -8.86 18.81 0.05
CA GLU A 175 -7.99 17.88 -0.66
C GLU A 175 -8.72 16.55 -0.84
N PHE A 176 -8.96 16.25 -2.11
CA PHE A 176 -9.67 15.06 -2.54
C PHE A 176 -8.75 13.83 -2.53
N PRO A 177 -9.28 12.61 -2.31
CA PRO A 177 -8.51 11.37 -2.40
C PRO A 177 -7.68 11.26 -3.69
N SER A 178 -8.23 11.62 -4.84
CA SER A 178 -7.52 11.65 -6.13
C SER A 178 -6.30 12.59 -6.14
N GLN A 179 -6.43 13.79 -5.58
CA GLN A 179 -5.34 14.76 -5.48
C GLN A 179 -4.23 14.27 -4.54
N LEU A 180 -4.62 13.65 -3.43
CA LEU A 180 -3.70 13.01 -2.49
C LEU A 180 -2.92 11.89 -3.18
N ARG A 181 -3.61 11.00 -3.91
CA ARG A 181 -2.96 9.95 -4.72
C ARG A 181 -1.99 10.54 -5.74
N MET A 182 -2.38 11.59 -6.46
CA MET A 182 -1.52 12.22 -7.48
C MET A 182 -0.18 12.73 -6.92
N SER A 183 -0.16 13.13 -5.65
CA SER A 183 1.05 13.56 -4.94
C SER A 183 1.71 12.44 -4.13
N ASN A 184 1.22 11.20 -4.28
CA ASN A 184 1.55 10.03 -3.46
C ASN A 184 1.54 10.34 -1.96
N ALA A 185 0.56 11.14 -1.54
CA ALA A 185 0.34 11.50 -0.16
C ALA A 185 -0.88 10.74 0.39
N ALA A 186 -0.82 10.42 1.68
CA ALA A 186 -1.97 9.98 2.43
C ALA A 186 -2.56 11.13 3.23
N ALA A 187 -3.89 11.14 3.38
CA ALA A 187 -4.53 11.97 4.37
C ALA A 187 -4.04 11.53 5.77
N GLY A 188 -3.45 12.47 6.52
CA GLY A 188 -2.78 12.20 7.80
C GLY A 188 -2.25 13.48 8.44
N PRO A 189 -1.51 13.39 9.57
CA PRO A 189 -1.05 14.56 10.31
C PRO A 189 -0.22 15.52 9.45
N GLN A 190 0.74 14.98 8.70
CA GLN A 190 1.62 15.78 7.84
C GLN A 190 0.83 16.52 6.77
N ARG A 191 -0.23 15.90 6.24
CA ARG A 191 -1.04 16.51 5.19
C ARG A 191 -1.99 17.58 5.73
N ILE A 192 -2.57 17.37 6.92
CA ILE A 192 -3.33 18.41 7.63
C ILE A 192 -2.44 19.63 7.88
N LEU A 193 -1.18 19.41 8.30
CA LEU A 193 -0.21 20.50 8.49
C LEU A 193 0.15 21.18 7.17
N ALA A 194 0.31 20.45 6.07
CA ALA A 194 0.53 21.03 4.74
C ALA A 194 -0.66 21.89 4.27
N LEU A 195 -1.89 21.45 4.57
CA LEU A 195 -3.11 22.22 4.29
C LEU A 195 -3.13 23.52 5.11
N ALA A 196 -2.73 23.47 6.38
CA ALA A 196 -2.57 24.63 7.26
C ALA A 196 -1.52 25.63 6.72
N LEU A 197 -0.39 25.13 6.23
CA LEU A 197 0.64 25.98 5.62
C LEU A 197 0.11 26.66 4.34
N THR A 198 -0.70 25.96 3.56
CA THR A 198 -1.38 26.51 2.36
C THR A 198 -2.41 27.58 2.72
N SER A 199 -2.96 27.54 3.94
CA SER A 199 -3.81 28.59 4.50
C SER A 199 -3.02 29.66 5.28
N GLU A 200 -1.69 29.74 5.10
CA GLU A 200 -0.81 30.69 5.78
C GLU A 200 -0.77 30.54 7.32
N LEU A 201 -1.12 29.36 7.84
CA LEU A 201 -1.07 29.03 9.27
C LEU A 201 0.15 28.17 9.58
N SER A 202 0.88 28.52 10.64
CA SER A 202 1.93 27.65 11.18
C SER A 202 1.35 26.46 11.96
N PRO A 203 2.11 25.35 12.10
CA PRO A 203 1.69 24.20 12.91
C PRO A 203 1.26 24.53 14.34
N ARG A 204 1.87 25.55 14.98
CA ARG A 204 1.49 25.98 16.33
C ARG A 204 0.20 26.80 16.36
N GLN A 205 -0.05 27.61 15.33
CA GLN A 205 -1.27 28.42 15.23
C GLN A 205 -2.50 27.54 15.05
N ILE A 206 -2.42 26.53 14.17
CA ILE A 206 -3.57 25.66 13.90
C ILE A 206 -4.06 24.95 15.16
N GLU A 207 -3.17 24.46 16.04
CA GLU A 207 -3.61 23.81 17.28
C GLU A 207 -4.33 24.77 18.23
N ASN A 208 -3.81 25.99 18.40
CA ASN A 208 -4.45 27.01 19.22
C ASN A 208 -5.82 27.41 18.66
N LEU A 209 -5.91 27.63 17.34
CA LEU A 209 -7.13 28.03 16.65
C LEU A 209 -8.18 26.91 16.62
N ARG A 210 -7.76 25.63 16.59
CA ARG A 210 -8.67 24.49 16.75
C ARG A 210 -9.29 24.46 18.14
N ASN A 211 -8.53 24.80 19.17
CA ASN A 211 -9.03 24.84 20.56
C ASN A 211 -10.02 25.99 20.78
N THR A 212 -9.89 27.10 20.04
CA THR A 212 -10.85 28.22 20.08
C THR A 212 -12.04 28.03 19.12
N GLY A 213 -12.00 27.01 18.25
CA GLY A 213 -13.04 26.74 17.26
C GLY A 213 -12.95 27.59 15.98
N GLU A 214 -11.91 28.41 15.85
CA GLU A 214 -11.64 29.23 14.66
C GLU A 214 -11.21 28.39 13.45
N VAL A 215 -10.52 27.26 13.72
CA VAL A 215 -10.19 26.26 12.69
C VAL A 215 -10.98 24.98 12.95
N SER A 216 -11.68 24.50 11.93
CA SER A 216 -12.38 23.23 11.96
C SER A 216 -11.80 22.29 10.91
N LEU A 217 -11.53 21.05 11.31
CA LEU A 217 -11.05 19.99 10.42
C LEU A 217 -12.18 19.01 10.14
N TYR A 218 -12.27 18.55 8.90
CA TYR A 218 -13.28 17.61 8.45
C TYR A 218 -12.63 16.51 7.60
N ARG A 219 -13.28 15.34 7.61
CA ARG A 219 -13.12 14.31 6.59
C ARG A 219 -14.39 14.22 5.76
N PHE A 220 -14.28 13.72 4.55
CA PHE A 220 -15.44 13.38 3.72
C PHE A 220 -15.13 12.12 2.90
N GLU A 221 -16.20 11.42 2.52
CA GLU A 221 -16.15 10.32 1.56
C GLU A 221 -16.54 10.84 0.17
N THR A 222 -16.08 10.17 -0.88
CA THR A 222 -16.34 10.59 -2.27
C THR A 222 -16.97 9.46 -3.08
N VAL A 223 -17.86 9.82 -4.00
CA VAL A 223 -18.11 8.99 -5.18
C VAL A 223 -17.06 9.38 -6.23
N ASN A 224 -16.18 8.44 -6.60
CA ASN A 224 -15.18 8.63 -7.65
C ASN A 224 -15.60 7.88 -8.92
N LEU A 225 -15.78 8.62 -10.00
CA LEU A 225 -16.13 8.12 -11.33
C LEU A 225 -15.00 8.47 -12.31
N ALA A 226 -14.37 7.45 -12.91
CA ALA A 226 -13.26 7.65 -13.84
C ALA A 226 -13.40 6.79 -15.10
N GLN A 227 -12.88 7.30 -16.21
CA GLN A 227 -12.69 6.50 -17.42
C GLN A 227 -11.33 5.81 -17.40
N THR A 228 -11.25 4.61 -17.99
CA THR A 228 -9.97 3.97 -18.30
C THR A 228 -9.41 4.53 -19.61
N GLU A 229 -10.26 4.71 -20.63
CA GLU A 229 -9.92 5.37 -21.89
C GLU A 229 -10.90 6.50 -22.24
N SER A 230 -10.53 7.43 -23.12
CA SER A 230 -11.31 8.67 -23.34
C SER A 230 -12.71 8.46 -23.92
N GLY A 231 -13.02 7.26 -24.45
CA GLY A 231 -14.34 6.87 -24.94
C GLY A 231 -15.15 5.96 -24.00
N ASP A 232 -14.58 5.53 -22.87
CA ASP A 232 -15.25 4.58 -21.99
C ASP A 232 -16.34 5.23 -21.14
N MET A 233 -17.32 4.42 -20.74
CA MET A 233 -18.23 4.79 -19.65
C MET A 233 -17.48 4.86 -18.31
N PRO A 234 -17.91 5.74 -17.38
CA PRO A 234 -17.24 5.86 -16.10
C PRO A 234 -17.39 4.58 -15.29
N ARG A 235 -16.33 4.24 -14.56
CA ARG A 235 -16.34 3.20 -13.53
C ARG A 235 -16.21 3.85 -12.16
N MET A 236 -16.88 3.27 -11.19
CA MET A 236 -16.72 3.68 -9.80
C MET A 236 -15.39 3.16 -9.26
N LEU A 237 -14.53 4.06 -8.82
CA LEU A 237 -13.24 3.72 -8.21
C LEU A 237 -13.33 3.85 -6.69
N THR A 238 -12.64 2.95 -5.98
CA THR A 238 -12.35 3.06 -4.55
C THR A 238 -10.84 3.18 -4.40
N CYS A 239 -10.34 4.17 -3.67
CA CYS A 239 -8.90 4.49 -3.61
C CYS A 239 -8.19 4.54 -4.99
N GLY A 240 -8.89 4.97 -6.04
CA GLY A 240 -8.35 5.04 -7.40
C GLY A 240 -8.22 3.69 -8.11
N ASP A 241 -8.95 2.67 -7.67
CA ASP A 241 -8.90 1.32 -8.22
C ASP A 241 -10.30 0.66 -8.25
N ILE A 242 -10.45 -0.38 -9.06
CA ILE A 242 -11.63 -1.24 -9.11
C ILE A 242 -11.44 -2.37 -8.08
N PRO A 243 -12.45 -2.70 -7.26
CA PRO A 243 -12.36 -3.83 -6.35
C PRO A 243 -12.18 -5.16 -7.09
N VAL A 244 -11.14 -5.91 -6.75
CA VAL A 244 -10.96 -7.30 -7.21
C VAL A 244 -11.86 -8.19 -6.37
N ILE A 245 -12.66 -9.08 -6.97
CA ILE A 245 -13.48 -10.04 -6.24
C ILE A 245 -12.75 -11.37 -6.05
N GLN A 246 -13.10 -12.14 -5.02
CA GLN A 246 -12.40 -13.40 -4.71
C GLN A 246 -12.44 -14.42 -5.85
N SER A 247 -13.51 -14.45 -6.64
CA SER A 247 -13.66 -15.36 -7.78
C SER A 247 -12.74 -15.03 -8.95
N GLU A 248 -12.11 -13.85 -8.97
CA GLU A 248 -11.08 -13.51 -9.96
C GLU A 248 -9.72 -14.13 -9.63
N VAL A 249 -9.53 -14.65 -8.41
CA VAL A 249 -8.29 -15.34 -8.02
C VAL A 249 -8.31 -16.76 -8.57
N THR A 250 -8.03 -16.88 -9.87
CA THR A 250 -7.87 -18.16 -10.55
C THR A 250 -6.39 -18.50 -10.72
N PRO A 251 -6.04 -19.79 -10.93
CA PRO A 251 -4.66 -20.21 -11.15
C PRO A 251 -4.02 -19.50 -12.34
N GLU A 252 -4.77 -19.30 -13.43
CA GLU A 252 -4.29 -18.60 -14.62
C GLU A 252 -3.98 -17.14 -14.31
N ARG A 253 -4.84 -16.46 -13.54
CA ARG A 253 -4.61 -15.05 -13.19
C ARG A 253 -3.45 -14.89 -12.21
N ILE A 254 -3.22 -15.86 -11.33
CA ILE A 254 -2.04 -15.91 -10.47
C ILE A 254 -0.78 -16.04 -11.33
N ALA A 255 -0.75 -16.98 -12.29
CA ALA A 255 0.38 -17.16 -13.21
C ALA A 255 0.64 -15.92 -14.07
N GLN A 256 -0.41 -15.30 -14.62
CA GLN A 256 -0.31 -14.04 -15.38
C GLN A 256 0.26 -12.91 -14.51
N SER A 257 -0.21 -12.79 -13.26
CA SER A 257 0.27 -11.75 -12.32
C SER A 257 1.74 -11.98 -11.96
N ARG A 258 2.14 -13.24 -11.74
CA ARG A 258 3.52 -13.65 -11.47
C ARG A 258 4.44 -13.23 -12.62
N ASP A 259 4.08 -13.59 -13.85
CA ASP A 259 4.92 -13.35 -15.01
C ASP A 259 4.94 -11.86 -15.41
N ALA A 260 3.83 -11.14 -15.22
CA ALA A 260 3.78 -9.68 -15.40
C ALA A 260 4.71 -8.96 -14.40
N LEU A 261 4.73 -9.40 -13.14
CA LEU A 261 5.62 -8.84 -12.12
C LEU A 261 7.09 -9.15 -12.41
N ALA A 262 7.41 -10.36 -12.86
CA ALA A 262 8.76 -10.73 -13.29
C ALA A 262 9.23 -9.86 -14.47
N LYS A 263 8.37 -9.66 -15.49
CA LYS A 263 8.64 -8.76 -16.62
C LYS A 263 8.83 -7.31 -16.17
N HIS A 264 8.03 -6.82 -15.23
CA HIS A 264 8.20 -5.50 -14.64
C HIS A 264 9.57 -5.35 -13.96
N LEU A 265 9.98 -6.32 -13.14
CA LEU A 265 11.29 -6.32 -12.49
C LEU A 265 12.43 -6.36 -13.50
N LEU A 266 12.35 -7.22 -14.52
CA LEU A 266 13.34 -7.29 -15.60
C LEU A 266 13.44 -5.96 -16.37
N GLY A 267 12.32 -5.30 -16.63
CA GLY A 267 12.29 -3.97 -17.28
C GLY A 267 12.91 -2.84 -16.45
N ARG A 268 13.25 -3.09 -15.17
CA ARG A 268 13.94 -2.15 -14.28
C ARG A 268 15.44 -2.43 -14.13
N ILE A 269 15.95 -3.48 -14.79
CA ILE A 269 17.34 -3.87 -14.78
C ILE A 269 17.99 -3.39 -16.09
N PHE A 270 19.10 -2.68 -15.98
CA PHE A 270 19.83 -2.12 -17.11
C PHE A 270 21.29 -2.59 -17.05
N THR A 271 21.70 -3.34 -18.06
CA THR A 271 23.09 -3.79 -18.22
C THR A 271 23.84 -2.83 -19.12
N SER A 272 24.98 -2.33 -18.64
CA SER A 272 25.84 -1.37 -19.33
C SER A 272 27.31 -1.79 -19.26
N ALA A 273 28.20 -1.07 -19.94
CA ALA A 273 29.64 -1.33 -19.85
C ALA A 273 30.20 -1.16 -18.41
N ASP A 274 29.51 -0.37 -17.58
CA ASP A 274 29.87 -0.14 -16.16
C ASP A 274 29.24 -1.19 -15.22
N GLY A 275 28.61 -2.24 -15.78
CA GLY A 275 27.89 -3.28 -15.04
C GLY A 275 26.37 -3.12 -15.05
N THR A 276 25.73 -4.01 -14.30
CA THR A 276 24.26 -4.12 -14.21
C THR A 276 23.73 -3.27 -13.07
N ARG A 277 22.69 -2.46 -13.37
CA ARG A 277 22.07 -1.53 -12.43
C ARG A 277 20.58 -1.82 -12.28
N LEU A 278 20.07 -1.69 -11.07
CA LEU A 278 18.64 -1.72 -10.76
C LEU A 278 18.13 -0.28 -10.61
N VAL A 279 16.95 0.00 -11.17
CA VAL A 279 16.28 1.29 -10.96
C VAL A 279 15.48 1.29 -9.65
N GLY A 280 15.73 2.30 -8.80
CA GLY A 280 15.07 2.48 -7.49
C GLY A 280 13.60 2.83 -7.56
N SER A 281 12.99 3.08 -6.40
CA SER A 281 11.54 3.17 -6.25
C SER A 281 10.92 4.22 -7.18
N TYR A 282 9.78 3.87 -7.77
CA TYR A 282 9.06 4.69 -8.74
C TYR A 282 7.70 5.09 -8.21
N THR A 283 7.29 6.33 -8.44
CA THR A 283 5.94 6.82 -8.11
C THR A 283 5.15 7.02 -9.41
N PRO A 284 4.20 6.12 -9.73
CA PRO A 284 3.44 6.09 -10.99
C PRO A 284 2.78 7.41 -11.38
N LEU A 285 2.09 8.06 -10.43
CA LEU A 285 1.30 9.25 -10.71
C LEU A 285 2.18 10.50 -10.90
N ALA A 286 3.30 10.58 -10.16
CA ALA A 286 4.30 11.63 -10.35
C ALA A 286 5.20 11.37 -11.57
N ALA A 287 5.27 10.12 -12.05
CA ALA A 287 6.23 9.63 -13.03
C ALA A 287 7.69 9.96 -12.65
N SER A 288 8.03 9.81 -11.38
CA SER A 288 9.34 10.13 -10.82
C SER A 288 9.95 8.94 -10.10
N PHE A 289 11.27 8.82 -10.17
CA PHE A 289 12.04 7.91 -9.33
C PHE A 289 12.51 8.63 -8.06
N LYS A 290 12.67 7.88 -6.97
CA LYS A 290 13.43 8.38 -5.81
C LYS A 290 14.86 8.70 -6.25
N THR A 291 15.42 9.78 -5.69
CA THR A 291 16.77 10.24 -6.03
C THR A 291 17.87 9.31 -5.51
N GLN A 292 17.56 8.50 -4.50
CA GLN A 292 18.49 7.54 -3.94
C GLN A 292 18.49 6.27 -4.82
N PRO A 293 19.68 5.83 -5.30
CA PRO A 293 19.78 4.55 -6.00
C PRO A 293 19.47 3.39 -5.03
N PRO A 294 19.04 2.22 -5.56
CA PRO A 294 18.93 1.03 -4.74
C PRO A 294 20.23 0.71 -4.02
N THR A 295 20.11 0.30 -2.77
CA THR A 295 21.21 -0.30 -2.02
C THR A 295 21.58 -1.67 -2.60
N GLU A 296 22.81 -2.12 -2.40
CA GLU A 296 23.24 -3.47 -2.82
C GLU A 296 22.40 -4.57 -2.17
N ARG A 297 21.97 -4.37 -0.92
CA ARG A 297 21.00 -5.25 -0.26
C ARG A 297 19.69 -5.37 -1.04
N GLU A 298 19.13 -4.25 -1.51
CA GLU A 298 17.88 -4.26 -2.29
C GLU A 298 18.08 -4.97 -3.63
N ARG A 299 19.21 -4.72 -4.31
CA ARG A 299 19.59 -5.45 -5.53
C ARG A 299 19.67 -6.95 -5.30
N ALA A 300 20.31 -7.39 -4.22
CA ALA A 300 20.45 -8.79 -3.88
C ALA A 300 19.11 -9.45 -3.52
N ILE A 301 18.17 -8.75 -2.87
CA ILE A 301 16.81 -9.25 -2.64
C ILE A 301 16.04 -9.41 -3.95
N VAL A 302 16.18 -8.47 -4.90
CA VAL A 302 15.60 -8.63 -6.25
C VAL A 302 16.21 -9.84 -6.95
N ALA A 303 17.54 -9.99 -6.91
CA ALA A 303 18.22 -11.16 -7.47
C ALA A 303 17.73 -12.48 -6.86
N LEU A 304 17.58 -12.54 -5.53
CA LEU A 304 17.01 -13.70 -4.84
C LEU A 304 15.61 -14.04 -5.37
N SER A 305 14.73 -13.04 -5.52
CA SER A 305 13.37 -13.28 -6.02
C SER A 305 13.33 -13.79 -7.46
N LEU A 306 14.17 -13.23 -8.34
CA LEU A 306 14.29 -13.66 -9.74
C LEU A 306 14.92 -15.05 -9.85
N ALA A 307 15.89 -15.38 -9.00
CA ALA A 307 16.48 -16.71 -8.90
C ALA A 307 15.41 -17.75 -8.50
N ARG A 308 14.62 -17.49 -7.46
CA ARG A 308 13.51 -18.37 -7.06
C ARG A 308 12.45 -18.51 -8.15
N TYR A 309 12.06 -17.40 -8.78
CA TYR A 309 11.13 -17.41 -9.92
C TYR A 309 11.64 -18.29 -11.07
N SER A 310 12.93 -18.18 -11.43
CA SER A 310 13.54 -18.98 -12.52
C SER A 310 13.56 -20.48 -12.27
N ARG A 311 13.40 -20.93 -11.02
CA ARG A 311 13.35 -22.34 -10.64
C ARG A 311 11.94 -22.92 -10.67
N ASN A 312 10.91 -22.09 -10.81
CA ASN A 312 9.53 -22.56 -10.84
C ASN A 312 9.28 -23.27 -12.20
N PRO A 313 8.91 -24.56 -12.20
CA PRO A 313 8.72 -25.33 -13.43
C PRO A 313 7.50 -24.90 -14.26
N ALA A 314 6.57 -24.15 -13.68
CA ALA A 314 5.38 -23.61 -14.35
C ALA A 314 5.64 -22.25 -15.03
N VAL A 315 6.88 -21.77 -15.04
CA VAL A 315 7.28 -20.52 -15.70
C VAL A 315 7.74 -20.80 -17.13
N ASP A 316 7.45 -19.86 -18.03
CA ASP A 316 7.97 -19.88 -19.40
C ASP A 316 9.51 -19.99 -19.41
N PRO A 317 10.09 -20.96 -20.14
CA PRO A 317 11.54 -21.19 -20.12
C PRO A 317 12.40 -19.99 -20.55
N GLU A 318 11.93 -19.17 -21.49
CA GLU A 318 12.68 -17.99 -21.95
C GLU A 318 12.70 -16.93 -20.84
N LEU A 319 11.55 -16.71 -20.21
CA LEU A 319 11.42 -15.76 -19.10
C LEU A 319 12.17 -16.23 -17.85
N ALA A 320 12.16 -17.53 -17.56
CA ALA A 320 12.96 -18.14 -16.50
C ALA A 320 14.47 -17.93 -16.75
N ASN A 321 14.93 -18.15 -17.98
CA ASN A 321 16.33 -17.93 -18.34
C ASN A 321 16.72 -16.44 -18.21
N ALA A 322 15.88 -15.52 -18.70
CA ALA A 322 16.11 -14.08 -18.56
C ALA A 322 16.19 -13.66 -17.08
N ALA A 323 15.28 -14.16 -16.25
CA ALA A 323 15.28 -13.92 -14.80
C ALA A 323 16.55 -14.46 -14.13
N ARG A 324 16.99 -15.68 -14.49
CA ARG A 324 18.21 -16.28 -13.96
C ARG A 324 19.45 -15.46 -14.33
N THR A 325 19.59 -15.07 -15.59
CA THR A 325 20.71 -14.24 -16.07
C THR A 325 20.75 -12.90 -15.35
N ALA A 326 19.61 -12.19 -15.29
CA ALA A 326 19.53 -10.90 -14.62
C ALA A 326 19.83 -11.01 -13.11
N ALA A 327 19.39 -12.09 -12.45
CA ALA A 327 19.70 -12.34 -11.05
C ALA A 327 21.21 -12.52 -10.82
N ALA A 328 21.90 -13.29 -11.68
CA ALA A 328 23.34 -13.49 -11.58
C ALA A 328 24.12 -12.18 -11.79
N GLU A 329 23.76 -11.42 -12.84
CA GLU A 329 24.38 -10.12 -13.15
C GLU A 329 24.19 -9.10 -12.02
N LEU A 330 23.04 -9.12 -11.33
CA LEU A 330 22.76 -8.18 -10.24
C LEU A 330 23.70 -8.35 -9.04
N ILE A 331 24.20 -9.56 -8.79
CA ILE A 331 25.06 -9.89 -7.64
C ILE A 331 26.53 -10.12 -8.02
N GLU A 332 26.88 -10.14 -9.31
CA GLU A 332 28.23 -10.41 -9.81
C GLU A 332 29.28 -9.45 -9.19
N GLY A 333 28.95 -8.17 -9.09
CA GLY A 333 29.83 -7.16 -8.47
C GLY A 333 30.14 -7.48 -7.01
N SER A 334 29.12 -7.82 -6.21
CA SER A 334 29.27 -8.17 -4.79
C SER A 334 30.03 -9.48 -4.55
N LEU A 335 30.09 -10.37 -5.55
CA LEU A 335 30.88 -11.59 -5.50
C LEU A 335 32.34 -11.36 -5.93
N SER A 336 32.61 -10.37 -6.79
CA SER A 336 33.90 -10.17 -7.44
C SER A 336 34.84 -9.17 -6.73
N GLU A 337 34.34 -8.37 -5.78
CA GLU A 337 35.18 -7.37 -5.10
C GLU A 337 36.30 -8.03 -4.27
N PRO A 338 37.58 -7.63 -4.44
CA PRO A 338 38.69 -8.18 -3.67
C PRO A 338 38.67 -7.76 -2.19
N ASP A 339 39.34 -8.56 -1.35
CA ASP A 339 39.43 -8.50 0.13
C ASP A 339 39.98 -7.18 0.72
N MET A 340 39.26 -6.07 0.55
CA MET A 340 39.54 -4.84 1.27
C MET A 340 38.76 -4.85 2.61
N VAL A 341 39.39 -5.47 3.61
CA VAL A 341 39.13 -5.37 5.07
C VAL A 341 37.65 -5.43 5.50
N GLY A 342 37.11 -6.65 5.64
CA GLY A 342 36.28 -7.11 6.78
C GLY A 342 35.03 -6.34 7.27
N SER A 343 34.57 -5.27 6.63
CA SER A 343 33.46 -4.43 7.11
C SER A 343 32.25 -4.39 6.15
N GLY A 344 31.85 -5.55 5.62
CA GLY A 344 30.62 -5.64 4.81
C GLY A 344 29.34 -5.51 5.65
N ASP A 345 28.25 -5.05 5.04
CA ASP A 345 26.92 -5.09 5.67
C ASP A 345 26.43 -6.56 5.74
N PRO A 346 26.17 -7.11 6.93
CA PRO A 346 25.70 -8.49 7.07
C PRO A 346 24.35 -8.75 6.39
N LEU A 347 23.49 -7.73 6.23
CA LEU A 347 22.21 -7.89 5.54
C LEU A 347 22.40 -8.00 4.03
N GLU A 348 23.29 -7.20 3.46
CA GLU A 348 23.69 -7.33 2.06
C GLU A 348 24.33 -8.70 1.80
N ALA A 349 25.32 -9.09 2.62
CA ALA A 349 25.97 -10.39 2.51
C ALA A 349 24.96 -11.56 2.59
N SER A 350 23.97 -11.46 3.47
CA SER A 350 22.90 -12.46 3.62
C SER A 350 22.03 -12.57 2.36
N ALA A 351 21.58 -11.43 1.81
CA ALA A 351 20.77 -11.41 0.60
C ALA A 351 21.54 -11.94 -0.61
N THR A 352 22.81 -11.53 -0.76
CA THR A 352 23.69 -11.99 -1.84
C THR A 352 23.97 -13.48 -1.73
N TYR A 353 24.26 -13.98 -0.53
CA TYR A 353 24.51 -15.40 -0.30
C TYR A 353 23.27 -16.25 -0.62
N LEU A 354 22.09 -15.84 -0.15
CA LEU A 354 20.84 -16.53 -0.47
C LEU A 354 20.57 -16.56 -1.98
N ALA A 355 20.78 -15.44 -2.68
CA ALA A 355 20.61 -15.38 -4.14
C ALA A 355 21.60 -16.30 -4.87
N ALA A 356 22.88 -16.29 -4.48
CA ALA A 356 23.91 -17.16 -5.06
C ALA A 356 23.58 -18.65 -4.87
N ARG A 357 23.07 -19.03 -3.69
CA ARG A 357 22.62 -20.41 -3.40
C ARG A 357 21.44 -20.83 -4.26
N GLU A 358 20.47 -19.95 -4.49
CA GLU A 358 19.35 -20.24 -5.41
C GLU A 358 19.81 -20.39 -6.87
N LEU A 359 20.88 -19.69 -7.27
CA LEU A 359 21.47 -19.78 -8.60
C LEU A 359 22.47 -20.93 -8.77
N ASN A 360 22.82 -21.65 -7.69
CA ASN A 360 23.90 -22.63 -7.64
C ASN A 360 25.25 -22.05 -8.12
N LEU A 361 25.58 -20.83 -7.68
CA LEU A 361 26.90 -20.24 -7.91
C LEU A 361 27.85 -20.69 -6.79
N ASP A 362 29.06 -21.12 -7.18
CA ASP A 362 30.14 -21.41 -6.25
C ASP A 362 30.76 -20.08 -5.77
N ASP A 363 31.19 -20.06 -4.50
CA ASP A 363 31.86 -18.94 -3.81
C ASP A 363 30.98 -17.97 -2.99
N GLY A 364 30.47 -18.49 -1.87
CA GLY A 364 29.86 -17.69 -0.81
C GLY A 364 30.71 -17.57 0.45
N GLY A 365 31.98 -18.00 0.44
CA GLY A 365 32.79 -18.14 1.65
C GLY A 365 32.92 -16.83 2.43
N ARG A 366 33.24 -15.74 1.71
CA ARG A 366 33.34 -14.39 2.29
C ARG A 366 32.01 -13.92 2.89
N GLN A 367 30.90 -14.11 2.18
CA GLN A 367 29.58 -13.69 2.66
C GLN A 367 29.22 -14.45 3.95
N ILE A 368 29.47 -15.76 3.98
CA ILE A 368 29.27 -16.57 5.20
C ILE A 368 30.15 -16.05 6.34
N ASP A 369 31.40 -15.68 6.12
CA ASP A 369 32.28 -15.14 7.16
C ASP A 369 31.75 -13.82 7.74
N ILE A 370 31.25 -12.91 6.90
CA ILE A 370 30.62 -11.65 7.34
C ILE A 370 29.39 -11.94 8.20
N ILE A 371 28.51 -12.84 7.72
CA ILE A 371 27.29 -13.27 8.39
C ILE A 371 27.63 -13.90 9.75
N ARG A 372 28.51 -14.90 9.79
CA ARG A 372 28.95 -15.60 11.01
C ARG A 372 29.52 -14.63 12.04
N ASN A 373 30.45 -13.77 11.63
CA ASN A 373 31.07 -12.79 12.53
C ASN A 373 30.04 -11.82 13.12
N HIS A 374 29.03 -11.44 12.36
CA HIS A 374 27.93 -10.60 12.86
C HIS A 374 27.07 -11.35 13.88
N VAL A 375 26.68 -12.60 13.59
CA VAL A 375 25.86 -13.41 14.50
C VAL A 375 26.61 -13.72 15.80
N LEU A 376 27.91 -14.00 15.76
CA LEU A 376 28.75 -14.17 16.96
C LEU A 376 28.79 -12.90 17.82
N LYS A 377 28.96 -11.71 17.22
CA LYS A 377 28.90 -10.42 17.96
C LYS A 377 27.53 -10.19 18.60
N LEU A 378 26.45 -10.58 17.92
CA LEU A 378 25.09 -10.47 18.46
C LEU A 378 24.82 -11.49 19.58
N ARG A 379 25.46 -12.67 19.54
CA ARG A 379 25.36 -13.67 20.60
C ARG A 379 25.80 -13.12 21.95
N GLU A 380 26.88 -12.33 21.93
CA GLU A 380 27.44 -11.62 23.09
C GLU A 380 26.62 -10.38 23.50
N SER A 381 25.66 -9.96 22.68
CA SER A 381 24.81 -8.81 22.96
C SER A 381 23.65 -9.15 23.90
N GLY A 382 23.21 -8.15 24.67
CA GLY A 382 22.04 -8.27 25.55
C GLY A 382 20.72 -8.33 24.79
N ASP A 383 19.69 -8.90 25.43
CA ASP A 383 18.37 -9.15 24.84
C ASP A 383 17.69 -7.91 24.27
N LEU A 384 17.91 -6.73 24.85
CA LEU A 384 17.36 -5.48 24.32
C LEU A 384 17.91 -5.13 22.93
N VAL A 385 19.18 -5.42 22.66
CA VAL A 385 19.80 -5.18 21.35
C VAL A 385 19.21 -6.15 20.33
N ILE A 386 19.11 -7.43 20.70
CA ILE A 386 18.54 -8.48 19.85
C ILE A 386 17.08 -8.16 19.54
N ARG A 387 16.27 -7.80 20.53
CA ARG A 387 14.86 -7.43 20.33
C ARG A 387 14.70 -6.27 19.34
N LYS A 388 15.54 -5.24 19.43
CA LYS A 388 15.52 -4.09 18.50
C LYS A 388 15.90 -4.47 17.07
N GLN A 389 16.67 -5.55 16.88
CA GLN A 389 17.18 -5.99 15.60
C GLN A 389 16.58 -7.34 15.16
N ALA A 390 15.54 -7.85 15.83
CA ALA A 390 15.14 -9.25 15.73
C ALA A 390 14.86 -9.69 14.28
N SER A 391 14.15 -8.87 13.49
CA SER A 391 13.90 -9.18 12.06
C SER A 391 15.19 -9.27 11.23
N SER A 392 16.17 -8.38 11.49
CA SER A 392 17.50 -8.43 10.86
C SER A 392 18.28 -9.67 11.30
N VAL A 393 18.27 -10.00 12.61
CA VAL A 393 18.95 -11.19 13.14
C VAL A 393 18.43 -12.46 12.48
N VAL A 394 17.10 -12.63 12.41
CA VAL A 394 16.49 -13.83 11.80
C VAL A 394 16.77 -13.87 10.30
N PHE A 395 16.79 -12.74 9.58
CA PHE A 395 17.18 -12.73 8.16
C PHE A 395 18.63 -13.20 7.96
N VAL A 396 19.57 -12.72 8.78
CA VAL A 396 20.98 -13.15 8.74
C VAL A 396 21.11 -14.63 9.10
N CYS A 397 20.38 -15.10 10.12
CA CYS A 397 20.37 -16.52 10.50
C CYS A 397 19.80 -17.40 9.38
N ALA A 398 18.80 -16.96 8.63
CA ALA A 398 18.26 -17.71 7.49
C ALA A 398 19.31 -17.90 6.38
N ALA A 399 20.18 -16.92 6.15
CA ALA A 399 21.32 -17.08 5.26
C ALA A 399 22.38 -18.03 5.85
N LEU A 400 22.71 -17.88 7.14
CA LEU A 400 23.69 -18.72 7.83
C LEU A 400 23.28 -20.20 7.88
N MET A 401 21.98 -20.50 7.94
CA MET A 401 21.44 -21.87 7.83
C MET A 401 21.78 -22.57 6.51
N LYS A 402 22.16 -21.82 5.46
CA LYS A 402 22.63 -22.38 4.19
C LYS A 402 24.14 -22.62 4.18
N SER A 403 24.86 -22.37 5.28
CA SER A 403 26.29 -22.67 5.41
C SER A 403 26.54 -24.18 5.37
N PRO A 404 27.67 -24.65 4.79
CA PRO A 404 28.06 -26.05 4.87
C PRO A 404 28.55 -26.47 6.27
N SER A 405 28.79 -25.53 7.20
CA SER A 405 29.28 -25.80 8.54
C SER A 405 28.13 -26.11 9.52
N GLU A 406 28.21 -27.23 10.25
CA GLU A 406 27.22 -27.57 11.27
C GLU A 406 27.18 -26.57 12.43
N ASP A 407 28.35 -26.05 12.84
CA ASP A 407 28.45 -25.03 13.90
C ASP A 407 27.72 -23.74 13.52
N ASP A 408 27.77 -23.35 12.24
CA ASP A 408 27.06 -22.16 11.74
C ASP A 408 25.56 -22.35 11.77
N MET A 409 25.09 -23.53 11.38
CA MET A 409 23.67 -23.88 11.42
C MET A 409 23.16 -23.90 12.86
N ASP A 410 23.92 -24.46 13.79
CA ASP A 410 23.55 -24.48 15.21
C ASP A 410 23.50 -23.07 15.82
N LEU A 411 24.48 -22.23 15.47
CA LEU A 411 24.50 -20.82 15.86
C LEU A 411 23.27 -20.07 15.32
N ALA A 412 22.88 -20.33 14.07
CA ALA A 412 21.71 -19.71 13.46
C ALA A 412 20.41 -20.12 14.15
N VAL A 413 20.26 -21.40 14.51
CA VAL A 413 19.10 -21.92 15.27
C VAL A 413 19.06 -21.29 16.67
N GLU A 414 20.18 -21.25 17.39
CA GLU A 414 20.26 -20.62 18.71
C GLU A 414 19.82 -19.15 18.66
N MET A 415 20.40 -18.38 17.74
CA MET A 415 20.19 -16.95 17.68
C MET A 415 18.81 -16.56 17.14
N SER A 416 18.23 -17.36 16.25
CA SER A 416 16.85 -17.15 15.79
C SER A 416 15.82 -17.43 16.90
N ARG A 417 16.02 -18.47 17.70
CA ARG A 417 15.21 -18.73 18.92
C ARG A 417 15.34 -17.59 19.92
N LYS A 418 16.55 -17.12 20.20
CA LYS A 418 16.78 -15.95 21.06
C LYS A 418 16.07 -14.70 20.54
N ALA A 419 16.12 -14.43 19.23
CA ALA A 419 15.40 -13.32 18.62
C ALA A 419 13.87 -13.45 18.73
N ARG A 420 13.33 -14.67 18.55
CA ARG A 420 11.90 -14.96 18.74
C ARG A 420 11.45 -14.76 20.18
N ASP A 421 12.20 -15.31 21.13
CA ASP A 421 11.80 -15.38 22.54
C ASP A 421 11.93 -14.02 23.25
N THR A 422 12.75 -13.11 22.71
CA THR A 422 12.84 -11.72 23.17
C THR A 422 11.72 -10.81 22.62
N MET A 423 10.97 -11.27 21.61
CA MET A 423 9.86 -10.54 21.01
C MET A 423 8.53 -10.89 21.69
N PRO A 424 7.64 -9.91 21.93
CA PRO A 424 6.26 -10.19 22.31
C PRO A 424 5.60 -11.11 21.29
N VAL A 425 4.80 -12.07 21.77
CA VAL A 425 4.10 -13.06 20.94
C VAL A 425 3.39 -12.42 19.73
N GLN A 426 2.69 -11.30 19.95
CA GLN A 426 1.93 -10.61 18.92
C GLN A 426 2.83 -9.98 17.82
N GLN A 427 4.11 -9.77 18.11
CA GLN A 427 5.09 -9.18 17.19
C GLN A 427 5.96 -10.23 16.50
N GLN A 428 5.85 -11.52 16.86
CA GLN A 428 6.64 -12.60 16.25
C GLN A 428 6.32 -12.78 14.75
N VAL A 429 5.13 -12.38 14.29
CA VAL A 429 4.76 -12.33 12.86
C VAL A 429 5.75 -11.49 12.02
N THR A 430 6.44 -10.51 12.62
CA THR A 430 7.41 -9.66 11.92
C THR A 430 8.73 -10.37 11.60
N LEU A 431 8.95 -11.56 12.17
CA LEU A 431 10.11 -12.42 11.93
C LEU A 431 9.92 -13.34 10.71
N LEU A 432 8.69 -13.41 10.19
CA LEU A 432 8.39 -14.12 8.95
C LEU A 432 8.93 -13.36 7.74
N PRO A 433 9.24 -14.04 6.61
CA PRO A 433 9.21 -15.50 6.44
C PRO A 433 10.49 -16.20 6.93
N TRP A 434 11.51 -15.42 7.28
CA TRP A 434 12.87 -15.89 7.57
C TRP A 434 12.91 -16.96 8.67
N LEU A 435 12.11 -16.79 9.74
CA LEU A 435 12.02 -17.79 10.80
C LEU A 435 11.50 -19.14 10.28
N GLY A 436 10.56 -19.13 9.35
CA GLY A 436 10.05 -20.35 8.71
C GLY A 436 11.13 -21.06 7.87
N TRP A 437 11.99 -20.30 7.20
CA TRP A 437 13.10 -20.87 6.41
C TRP A 437 14.11 -21.59 7.29
N ILE A 438 14.52 -20.96 8.39
CA ILE A 438 15.46 -21.54 9.36
C ILE A 438 14.93 -22.88 9.87
N GLU A 439 13.66 -22.91 10.25
CA GLU A 439 13.05 -24.08 10.89
C GLU A 439 12.78 -25.21 9.89
N ARG A 440 12.41 -24.87 8.65
CA ARG A 440 12.30 -25.84 7.56
C ARG A 440 13.65 -26.52 7.30
N ASP A 441 14.72 -25.74 7.20
CA ASP A 441 16.06 -26.26 6.96
C ASP A 441 16.56 -27.09 8.16
N ASN A 442 16.36 -26.59 9.38
CA ASN A 442 16.75 -27.29 10.60
C ASN A 442 16.04 -28.64 10.76
N ARG A 443 14.77 -28.74 10.34
CA ARG A 443 14.01 -30.01 10.41
C ARG A 443 14.68 -31.14 9.64
N THR A 444 15.33 -30.84 8.51
CA THR A 444 16.03 -31.85 7.69
C THR A 444 17.24 -32.47 8.40
N ARG A 445 17.74 -31.82 9.45
CA ARG A 445 18.87 -32.27 10.28
C ARG A 445 18.44 -33.13 11.47
N LEU A 446 17.15 -33.16 11.80
CA LEU A 446 16.65 -33.90 12.96
C LEU A 446 16.42 -35.38 12.60
N GLU A 447 16.75 -36.29 13.53
CA GLU A 447 16.55 -37.73 13.36
C GLU A 447 15.08 -38.11 13.09
N SER A 448 14.14 -37.31 13.61
CA SER A 448 12.71 -37.43 13.31
C SER A 448 12.06 -36.05 13.16
N PRO A 449 11.21 -35.83 12.14
CA PRO A 449 10.42 -34.60 12.00
C PRO A 449 9.56 -34.29 13.23
N SER A 450 9.07 -35.32 13.93
CA SER A 450 8.27 -35.18 15.16
C SER A 450 9.07 -34.63 16.34
N SER A 451 10.40 -34.62 16.24
CA SER A 451 11.30 -34.14 17.29
C SER A 451 11.62 -32.64 17.17
N ASN A 452 11.05 -31.92 16.18
CA ASN A 452 11.25 -30.47 16.08
C ASN A 452 10.51 -29.75 17.23
N PRO A 453 11.22 -29.18 18.22
CA PRO A 453 10.58 -28.53 19.37
C PRO A 453 9.85 -27.24 18.99
N ASP A 454 10.21 -26.62 17.86
CA ASP A 454 9.70 -25.32 17.44
C ASP A 454 8.49 -25.40 16.49
N LEU A 455 8.14 -26.59 16.01
CA LEU A 455 7.02 -26.76 15.09
C LEU A 455 5.71 -26.21 15.68
N ASN A 456 5.44 -26.51 16.96
CA ASN A 456 4.26 -26.00 17.66
C ASN A 456 4.26 -24.47 17.75
N ALA A 457 5.43 -23.86 17.98
CA ALA A 457 5.56 -22.40 18.03
C ALA A 457 5.28 -21.77 16.67
N LEU A 458 5.75 -22.38 15.58
CA LEU A 458 5.50 -21.88 14.22
C LEU A 458 4.06 -22.07 13.78
N GLN A 459 3.44 -23.21 14.08
CA GLN A 459 2.00 -23.41 13.85
C GLN A 459 1.15 -22.42 14.65
N PHE A 460 1.60 -22.05 15.86
CA PHE A 460 0.97 -21.01 16.64
C PHE A 460 1.15 -19.61 16.01
N ILE A 461 2.37 -19.24 15.58
CA ILE A 461 2.63 -17.98 14.86
C ILE A 461 1.81 -17.92 13.56
N ARG A 462 1.66 -19.05 12.85
CA ARG A 462 0.82 -19.17 11.64
C ARG A 462 -0.63 -18.83 11.94
N ARG A 463 -1.21 -19.41 13.00
CA ARG A 463 -2.58 -19.09 13.45
C ARG A 463 -2.73 -17.62 13.87
N GLN A 464 -1.76 -17.08 14.61
CA GLN A 464 -1.76 -15.65 14.96
C GLN A 464 -1.73 -14.77 13.71
N THR A 465 -0.95 -15.15 12.70
CA THR A 465 -0.86 -14.44 11.42
C THR A 465 -2.21 -14.43 10.71
N MET A 466 -2.93 -15.56 10.66
CA MET A 466 -4.28 -15.63 10.08
C MET A 466 -5.27 -14.72 10.81
N ASN A 467 -5.17 -14.58 12.13
CA ASN A 467 -6.02 -13.68 12.91
C ASN A 467 -5.76 -12.19 12.64
N LEU A 468 -4.62 -11.83 12.04
CA LEU A 468 -4.31 -10.46 11.61
C LEU A 468 -4.84 -10.15 10.21
N GLN A 469 -5.40 -11.14 9.51
CA GLN A 469 -5.91 -10.94 8.17
C GLN A 469 -7.15 -10.04 8.20
N ALA A 470 -7.13 -8.98 7.38
CA ALA A 470 -8.28 -8.12 7.18
C ALA A 470 -9.45 -8.97 6.67
N PRO A 471 -10.65 -8.85 7.29
CA PRO A 471 -11.79 -9.68 6.95
C PRO A 471 -12.20 -9.48 5.49
N PRO A 472 -12.91 -10.45 4.90
CA PRO A 472 -13.53 -10.24 3.59
C PRO A 472 -14.47 -9.04 3.66
N SER A 473 -14.39 -8.16 2.66
CA SER A 473 -15.32 -7.04 2.54
C SER A 473 -16.61 -7.49 1.89
N PHE A 474 -17.74 -7.19 2.50
CA PHE A 474 -19.05 -7.26 1.84
C PHE A 474 -19.43 -5.92 1.18
N ASP A 475 -18.78 -4.83 1.59
CA ASP A 475 -18.91 -3.54 0.93
C ASP A 475 -17.77 -3.35 -0.10
N ASN A 476 -18.02 -2.62 -1.17
CA ASN A 476 -16.98 -2.29 -2.16
C ASN A 476 -15.94 -1.29 -1.62
N LYS A 477 -16.04 -0.89 -0.34
CA LYS A 477 -15.27 0.23 0.25
C LYS A 477 -13.96 -0.24 0.89
N THR A 478 -13.80 -1.52 1.25
CA THR A 478 -12.54 -2.02 1.83
C THR A 478 -11.68 -2.82 0.83
N LEU A 479 -10.72 -2.12 0.20
CA LEU A 479 -9.76 -2.73 -0.73
C LEU A 479 -8.68 -3.56 -0.04
N ASN A 480 -8.48 -3.38 1.27
CA ASN A 480 -7.48 -4.10 2.06
C ASN A 480 -7.88 -5.52 2.44
N ALA A 481 -9.11 -5.97 2.13
CA ALA A 481 -9.58 -7.31 2.47
C ALA A 481 -8.63 -8.40 1.95
N GLY A 482 -8.22 -9.29 2.86
CA GLY A 482 -7.27 -10.38 2.61
C GLY A 482 -5.81 -10.11 2.96
N GLY A 483 -5.39 -8.86 3.12
CA GLY A 483 -4.02 -8.57 3.58
C GLY A 483 -3.88 -8.57 5.11
N TYR A 484 -2.65 -8.54 5.63
CA TYR A 484 -2.38 -8.69 7.07
C TYR A 484 -2.10 -7.34 7.76
N ILE A 485 -2.83 -7.03 8.82
CA ILE A 485 -2.68 -5.79 9.60
C ILE A 485 -1.53 -5.97 10.61
N LEU A 486 -0.32 -5.54 10.25
CA LEU A 486 0.88 -5.72 11.08
C LEU A 486 1.15 -4.56 12.03
N GLU A 487 0.59 -3.38 11.74
CA GLU A 487 0.67 -2.20 12.61
C GLU A 487 -0.75 -1.73 12.93
N PRO A 488 -1.10 -1.53 14.20
CA PRO A 488 -2.38 -0.94 14.55
C PRO A 488 -2.41 0.52 14.08
N GLY A 489 -3.54 0.95 13.52
CA GLY A 489 -3.76 2.35 13.16
C GLY A 489 -4.45 2.55 11.81
N PRO A 490 -4.59 3.82 11.38
CA PRO A 490 -5.34 4.20 10.19
C PRO A 490 -4.71 3.73 8.88
N ARG A 491 -3.40 3.45 8.87
CA ARG A 491 -2.66 3.05 7.67
C ARG A 491 -3.09 1.68 7.13
N GLY A 492 -3.70 0.85 7.98
CA GLY A 492 -4.26 -0.44 7.59
C GLY A 492 -3.20 -1.42 7.09
N VAL A 493 -3.43 -1.99 5.91
CA VAL A 493 -2.61 -3.05 5.30
C VAL A 493 -1.65 -2.44 4.27
N THR A 494 -0.39 -2.87 4.28
CA THR A 494 0.63 -2.49 3.30
C THR A 494 1.35 -3.73 2.75
N SER A 495 2.28 -3.54 1.82
CA SER A 495 3.13 -4.59 1.23
C SER A 495 3.93 -5.39 2.26
N ARG A 496 4.11 -4.87 3.48
CA ARG A 496 4.75 -5.61 4.58
C ARG A 496 4.04 -6.92 4.89
N SER A 497 2.76 -7.02 4.56
CA SER A 497 1.98 -8.26 4.63
C SER A 497 2.53 -9.39 3.73
N PHE A 498 3.43 -9.11 2.79
CA PHE A 498 3.98 -10.09 1.85
C PHE A 498 4.89 -11.08 2.56
N ARG A 499 5.54 -10.64 3.64
CA ARG A 499 6.39 -11.47 4.48
C ARG A 499 5.63 -12.62 5.15
N PRO A 500 4.57 -12.36 5.94
CA PRO A 500 3.75 -13.44 6.47
C PRO A 500 3.03 -14.23 5.37
N ALA A 501 2.65 -13.60 4.27
CA ALA A 501 2.02 -14.30 3.16
C ALA A 501 2.95 -15.33 2.50
N LEU A 502 4.24 -15.01 2.33
CA LEU A 502 5.23 -15.95 1.79
C LEU A 502 5.37 -17.16 2.70
N PHE A 503 5.44 -16.94 4.01
CA PHE A 503 5.45 -18.03 4.98
C PHE A 503 4.20 -18.90 4.89
N ILE A 504 3.01 -18.28 4.80
CA ILE A 504 1.76 -19.00 4.66
C ILE A 504 1.78 -19.87 3.39
N ALA A 505 2.17 -19.29 2.25
CA ALA A 505 2.27 -19.97 0.96
C ALA A 505 3.18 -21.21 1.02
N GLU A 506 4.38 -21.07 1.59
CA GLU A 506 5.34 -22.16 1.73
C GLU A 506 4.86 -23.27 2.67
N THR A 507 4.04 -22.93 3.68
CA THR A 507 3.55 -23.93 4.66
C THR A 507 2.38 -24.77 4.17
N ILE A 508 1.69 -24.37 3.09
CA ILE A 508 0.55 -25.13 2.53
C ILE A 508 1.01 -26.50 2.02
N SER A 509 2.15 -26.52 1.33
CA SER A 509 2.66 -27.72 0.67
C SER A 509 3.74 -28.45 1.49
N ASP A 510 4.17 -27.89 2.63
CA ASP A 510 5.23 -28.49 3.45
C ASP A 510 4.65 -29.59 4.37
N PRO A 511 5.10 -30.86 4.20
CA PRO A 511 4.61 -31.99 4.99
C PRO A 511 4.71 -31.82 6.51
N GLY A 512 5.74 -31.10 7.00
CA GLY A 512 5.90 -30.90 8.43
C GLY A 512 4.98 -29.83 9.01
N TYR A 513 4.22 -29.12 8.18
CA TYR A 513 3.23 -28.13 8.60
C TYR A 513 1.79 -28.58 8.41
N LEU A 514 1.57 -29.81 7.92
CA LEU A 514 0.25 -30.41 7.76
C LEU A 514 -0.40 -30.63 9.13
N ASP A 515 -1.58 -30.03 9.32
CA ASP A 515 -2.38 -30.10 10.54
C ASP A 515 -3.89 -30.00 10.21
N SER A 516 -4.74 -29.84 11.22
CA SER A 516 -6.19 -29.69 11.01
C SER A 516 -6.58 -28.41 10.26
N ASP A 517 -5.67 -27.43 10.16
CA ASP A 517 -6.00 -26.06 9.75
C ASP A 517 -5.72 -25.82 8.26
N GLN A 518 -5.33 -26.85 7.49
CA GLN A 518 -4.91 -26.72 6.09
C GLN A 518 -5.93 -26.02 5.18
N ALA A 519 -7.22 -26.34 5.36
CA ALA A 519 -8.27 -25.69 4.58
C ALA A 519 -8.37 -24.18 4.88
N ASP A 520 -8.22 -23.79 6.15
CA ASP A 520 -8.27 -22.39 6.58
C ASP A 520 -7.03 -21.63 6.11
N ILE A 521 -5.86 -22.28 6.10
CA ILE A 521 -4.60 -21.72 5.60
C ILE A 521 -4.67 -21.48 4.11
N LEU A 522 -5.17 -22.45 3.33
CA LEU A 522 -5.38 -22.27 1.89
C LEU A 522 -6.37 -21.14 1.61
N ALA A 523 -7.50 -21.10 2.34
CA ALA A 523 -8.48 -20.02 2.20
C ALA A 523 -7.88 -18.65 2.56
N ALA A 524 -7.04 -18.58 3.61
CA ALA A 524 -6.32 -17.36 3.97
C ALA A 524 -5.34 -16.93 2.88
N HIS A 525 -4.59 -17.88 2.30
CA HIS A 525 -3.68 -17.59 1.20
C HIS A 525 -4.43 -17.07 -0.04
N LEU A 526 -5.53 -17.69 -0.44
CA LEU A 526 -6.35 -17.23 -1.57
C LEU A 526 -6.93 -15.82 -1.34
N ARG A 527 -7.34 -15.49 -0.11
CA ARG A 527 -7.74 -14.11 0.25
C ARG A 527 -6.57 -13.14 0.15
N PHE A 528 -5.37 -13.57 0.54
CA PHE A 528 -4.18 -12.75 0.40
C PHE A 528 -3.81 -12.52 -1.08
N LEU A 529 -3.88 -13.55 -1.93
CA LEU A 529 -3.64 -13.41 -3.36
C LEU A 529 -4.64 -12.43 -4.01
N ARG A 530 -5.90 -12.43 -3.57
CA ARG A 530 -6.88 -11.39 -3.95
C ARG A 530 -6.37 -9.99 -3.61
N TYR A 531 -5.88 -9.80 -2.38
CA TYR A 531 -5.34 -8.50 -1.97
C TYR A 531 -4.10 -8.10 -2.78
N MET A 532 -3.23 -9.05 -3.12
CA MET A 532 -2.07 -8.76 -3.96
C MET A 532 -2.47 -8.37 -5.39
N MET A 533 -3.49 -9.02 -5.97
CA MET A 533 -4.09 -8.60 -7.25
C MET A 533 -4.76 -7.22 -7.14
N GLN A 534 -5.32 -6.88 -5.98
CA GLN A 534 -5.80 -5.53 -5.72
C GLN A 534 -4.64 -4.52 -5.74
N LEU A 535 -3.48 -4.84 -5.18
CA LEU A 535 -2.32 -3.95 -5.20
C LEU A 535 -1.63 -3.85 -6.57
N SER A 536 -1.83 -4.84 -7.44
CA SER A 536 -1.27 -4.88 -8.78
C SER A 536 -1.67 -3.65 -9.60
N CYS A 537 -0.72 -3.09 -10.34
CA CYS A 537 -0.96 -2.12 -11.40
C CYS A 537 -1.48 -2.87 -12.63
N ARG A 538 -2.80 -2.90 -12.77
CA ARG A 538 -3.52 -3.64 -13.82
C ARG A 538 -3.87 -2.76 -15.02
N GLU A 539 -4.09 -3.38 -16.16
CA GLU A 539 -4.46 -2.71 -17.42
C GLU A 539 -5.86 -2.06 -17.35
N ASP A 540 -6.80 -2.65 -16.62
CA ASP A 540 -8.19 -2.17 -16.49
C ASP A 540 -8.33 -0.82 -15.80
N VAL A 541 -7.28 -0.36 -15.09
CA VAL A 541 -7.18 0.96 -14.46
C VAL A 541 -6.01 1.79 -15.00
N ALA A 542 -5.44 1.38 -16.13
CA ALA A 542 -4.23 1.97 -16.70
C ALA A 542 -4.34 3.48 -16.99
N GLY A 543 -5.53 3.95 -17.38
CA GLY A 543 -5.80 5.36 -17.70
C GLY A 543 -5.51 6.36 -16.57
N THR A 544 -5.47 5.87 -15.33
CA THR A 544 -5.14 6.69 -14.16
C THR A 544 -3.64 6.94 -14.00
N TRP A 545 -2.78 6.11 -14.60
CA TRP A 545 -1.33 6.20 -14.49
C TRP A 545 -0.72 7.09 -15.56
N ARG A 546 0.33 7.82 -15.20
CA ARG A 546 1.01 8.74 -16.13
C ARG A 546 1.82 8.02 -17.21
N GLN A 547 2.36 6.84 -16.91
CA GLN A 547 3.15 6.01 -17.83
C GLN A 547 2.76 4.53 -17.65
N PRO A 548 1.61 4.08 -18.19
CA PRO A 548 1.07 2.73 -17.97
C PRO A 548 2.08 1.62 -18.27
N ASP A 549 2.79 1.72 -19.40
CA ASP A 549 3.77 0.73 -19.87
C ASP A 549 4.91 0.47 -18.86
N ARG A 550 5.20 1.44 -17.97
CA ARG A 550 6.25 1.29 -16.95
C ARG A 550 5.76 0.65 -15.66
N VAL A 551 4.45 0.61 -15.44
CA VAL A 551 3.87 0.23 -14.14
C VAL A 551 3.04 -1.03 -14.23
N ILE A 552 2.50 -1.38 -15.40
CA ILE A 552 1.71 -2.61 -15.57
C ILE A 552 2.50 -3.82 -15.06
N GLY A 553 1.84 -4.64 -14.26
CA GLY A 553 2.43 -5.83 -13.61
C GLY A 553 3.13 -5.55 -12.29
N ALA A 554 3.45 -4.30 -11.97
CA ALA A 554 4.00 -3.94 -10.67
C ALA A 554 2.99 -4.07 -9.53
N ILE A 555 3.45 -4.01 -8.30
CA ILE A 555 2.66 -4.01 -7.08
C ILE A 555 2.92 -2.73 -6.28
N ARG A 556 1.85 -2.03 -5.89
CA ARG A 556 1.90 -0.85 -5.04
C ARG A 556 2.23 -1.20 -3.58
N GLU A 557 2.79 -0.23 -2.85
CA GLU A 557 3.03 -0.34 -1.41
C GLU A 557 1.73 -0.54 -0.60
N SER A 558 0.64 0.13 -0.99
CA SER A 558 -0.70 -0.11 -0.44
C SER A 558 -1.79 0.38 -1.40
N CYS A 559 -3.07 0.27 -1.03
CA CYS A 559 -4.15 0.81 -1.86
C CYS A 559 -4.15 2.34 -1.94
N TRP A 560 -3.43 3.02 -1.04
CA TRP A 560 -3.35 4.48 -0.96
C TRP A 560 -1.94 5.03 -1.24
N ASP A 561 -0.92 4.19 -1.24
CA ASP A 561 0.47 4.51 -1.57
C ASP A 561 0.85 3.78 -2.86
N ALA A 562 1.00 4.52 -3.95
CA ALA A 562 1.31 3.98 -5.25
C ALA A 562 2.81 3.70 -5.47
N GLU A 563 3.66 3.90 -4.46
CA GLU A 563 5.09 3.66 -4.59
C GLU A 563 5.40 2.20 -5.00
N LEU A 564 6.27 2.05 -5.99
CA LEU A 564 6.76 0.77 -6.52
C LEU A 564 8.19 0.49 -6.02
N ASP A 565 8.29 0.13 -4.74
CA ASP A 565 9.55 -0.24 -4.11
C ASP A 565 10.10 -1.58 -4.64
N PRO A 566 11.40 -1.70 -4.99
CA PRO A 566 11.97 -2.94 -5.51
C PRO A 566 11.86 -4.14 -4.56
N VAL A 567 11.98 -3.93 -3.24
CA VAL A 567 11.87 -5.02 -2.26
C VAL A 567 10.42 -5.48 -2.16
N THR A 568 9.46 -4.54 -2.21
CA THR A 568 8.03 -4.87 -2.32
C THR A 568 7.76 -5.74 -3.54
N GLN A 569 8.32 -5.39 -4.72
CA GLN A 569 8.17 -6.20 -5.93
C GLN A 569 8.77 -7.60 -5.74
N ALA A 570 10.00 -7.69 -5.22
CA ALA A 570 10.70 -8.94 -5.00
C ALA A 570 9.96 -9.88 -4.04
N MET A 571 9.43 -9.33 -2.94
CA MET A 571 8.61 -10.08 -1.98
C MET A 571 7.31 -10.58 -2.62
N GLY A 572 6.64 -9.75 -3.41
CA GLY A 572 5.44 -10.14 -4.14
C GLY A 572 5.71 -11.25 -5.15
N LEU A 573 6.84 -11.19 -5.87
CA LEU A 573 7.24 -12.22 -6.82
C LEU A 573 7.52 -13.54 -6.11
N MET A 574 8.18 -13.52 -4.95
CA MET A 574 8.39 -14.73 -4.16
C MET A 574 7.06 -15.35 -3.72
N VAL A 575 6.09 -14.56 -3.25
CA VAL A 575 4.75 -15.08 -2.88
C VAL A 575 4.06 -15.74 -4.09
N LEU A 576 4.07 -15.07 -5.24
CA LEU A 576 3.46 -15.57 -6.48
C LEU A 576 4.18 -16.77 -7.10
N SER A 577 5.42 -17.01 -6.72
CA SER A 577 6.23 -18.12 -7.25
C SER A 577 6.09 -19.40 -6.43
N GLU A 578 5.45 -19.36 -5.26
CA GLU A 578 5.21 -20.56 -4.48
C GLU A 578 4.10 -21.42 -5.11
N PRO A 579 4.32 -22.74 -5.21
CA PRO A 579 3.34 -23.63 -5.82
C PRO A 579 2.09 -23.74 -4.94
N ILE A 580 0.94 -23.47 -5.54
CA ILE A 580 -0.35 -23.75 -4.90
C ILE A 580 -0.68 -25.21 -5.25
N SER A 581 -0.27 -26.10 -4.36
CA SER A 581 -0.55 -27.54 -4.50
C SER A 581 -2.06 -27.75 -4.65
N ASN A 582 -2.45 -28.36 -5.77
CA ASN A 582 -3.83 -28.64 -6.26
C ASN A 582 -4.48 -27.62 -7.21
N THR A 583 -3.78 -26.59 -7.70
CA THR A 583 -4.34 -25.70 -8.73
C THR A 583 -3.55 -25.62 -10.04
N ASP A 584 -2.36 -26.21 -10.10
CA ASP A 584 -1.71 -26.47 -11.39
C ASP A 584 -2.25 -27.79 -11.96
N PRO A 585 -2.89 -27.78 -13.15
CA PRO A 585 -3.40 -28.99 -13.80
C PRO A 585 -2.31 -29.99 -14.21
#